data_AF-A0A9W9ZNV9-F1
#
_entry.id   AF-A0A9W9ZNV9-F1
#
_cell.length_a   1.000
_cell.length_b   1.000
_cell.length_c   1.000
_cell.angle_alpha   90.00
_cell.angle_beta   90.00
_cell.angle_gamma   90.00
#
_symmetry.space_group_name_H-M   'P 1'
#
loop_
_entity.id
_entity.type
_entity.pdbx_description
1 polymer ?
#
loop_
_entity_poly.entity_id
_entity_poly.type
_entity_poly.pdbx_seq_one_letter_code
_entity_poly.pdbx_strand_id
1 'polypeptide(L)'
;MPKRELTSAQDGSQTEKAAKVQVECKEDSSLSNVATMDKTTPRTPEKTEKRKDYLSWDEYFMAVAFLSAQRSKDPSSQVGACVVNPEKKIVGIGYNGMPNGCSDDELPWARHAENELDTKYPYVCHAELNAILNKNSADIKGCTIYVALFPCNECSKLIIQAGLKEVIFYSDKYHDQPNCMASRKLLGMAGITYRQFKPKASEIVIDFTSIDGPPSNPTLSVSSP
;
A
#
# COMPACT_ATOMS: atom_id res chain seq x y z
N MET A 1 11.29 -36.78 50.68
CA MET A 1 10.24 -36.66 51.72
C MET A 1 10.04 -35.16 51.98
N PRO A 2 8.82 -34.61 52.01
CA PRO A 2 7.52 -35.16 51.62
C PRO A 2 6.69 -34.23 50.69
N LYS A 3 5.58 -34.81 50.21
CA LYS A 3 4.40 -34.18 49.61
C LYS A 3 3.59 -33.38 50.66
N ARG A 4 2.83 -32.35 50.22
CA ARG A 4 1.41 -32.05 50.56
C ARG A 4 1.01 -30.66 50.04
N GLU A 5 0.09 -30.56 49.08
CA GLU A 5 -1.39 -30.48 49.20
C GLU A 5 -1.94 -29.05 49.43
N LEU A 6 -2.54 -28.52 48.36
CA LEU A 6 -3.81 -27.78 48.22
C LEU A 6 -4.41 -27.02 49.43
N THR A 7 -4.70 -25.73 49.23
CA THR A 7 -5.97 -25.02 49.55
C THR A 7 -6.01 -23.72 48.70
N SER A 8 -6.85 -23.61 47.68
CA SER A 8 -8.25 -23.12 47.63
C SER A 8 -8.40 -21.58 47.57
N ALA A 9 -8.85 -21.12 46.40
CA ALA A 9 -9.87 -20.10 46.10
C ALA A 9 -9.75 -18.65 46.62
N GLN A 10 -9.74 -17.70 45.68
CA GLN A 10 -10.64 -16.54 45.51
C GLN A 10 -10.09 -15.73 44.33
N ASP A 11 -10.59 -15.94 43.10
CA ASP A 11 -11.72 -15.26 42.44
C ASP A 11 -11.65 -13.72 42.49
N GLY A 12 -11.57 -13.13 41.30
CA GLY A 12 -11.30 -11.72 41.05
C GLY A 12 -11.48 -11.40 39.56
N SER A 13 -12.59 -11.89 39.01
CA SER A 13 -13.20 -11.50 37.74
C SER A 13 -13.12 -9.98 37.50
N GLN A 14 -12.40 -9.56 36.44
CA GLN A 14 -12.64 -8.27 35.81
C GLN A 14 -13.52 -8.50 34.59
N THR A 15 -14.76 -8.08 34.76
CA THR A 15 -15.88 -8.24 33.83
C THR A 15 -15.68 -7.42 32.55
N GLU A 16 -15.69 -8.10 31.40
CA GLU A 16 -16.04 -7.50 30.11
C GLU A 16 -17.46 -6.91 30.19
N LYS A 17 -17.60 -5.61 29.92
CA LYS A 17 -18.91 -5.00 29.68
C LYS A 17 -19.33 -5.29 28.25
N ALA A 18 -20.04 -6.39 28.05
CA ALA A 18 -20.84 -6.62 26.86
C ALA A 18 -22.07 -5.69 26.89
N ALA A 19 -22.14 -4.74 25.96
CA ALA A 19 -23.33 -3.92 25.75
C ALA A 19 -24.44 -4.79 25.15
N LYS A 20 -25.47 -5.10 25.94
CA LYS A 20 -26.72 -5.73 25.49
C LYS A 20 -27.55 -4.67 24.75
N VAL A 21 -27.69 -4.81 23.44
CA VAL A 21 -28.72 -4.09 22.67
C VAL A 21 -29.91 -5.04 22.54
N GLN A 22 -31.01 -4.73 23.25
CA GLN A 22 -32.31 -5.34 23.01
C GLN A 22 -32.94 -4.68 21.79
N VAL A 23 -33.30 -5.47 20.78
CA VAL A 23 -34.14 -5.03 19.67
C VAL A 23 -35.51 -5.65 19.88
N GLU A 24 -36.49 -4.83 20.26
CA GLU A 24 -37.91 -5.20 20.21
C GLU A 24 -38.39 -5.14 18.75
N CYS A 25 -38.76 -6.29 18.19
CA CYS A 25 -39.48 -6.35 16.92
C CYS A 25 -40.95 -5.99 17.17
N LYS A 26 -41.40 -4.84 16.67
CA LYS A 26 -42.84 -4.55 16.54
C LYS A 26 -43.35 -5.24 15.27
N GLU A 27 -44.27 -6.17 15.44
CA GLU A 27 -45.07 -6.71 14.34
C GLU A 27 -46.02 -5.60 13.86
N ASP A 28 -45.84 -5.12 12.63
CA ASP A 28 -46.80 -4.24 11.99
C ASP A 28 -47.69 -5.06 11.05
N SER A 29 -48.92 -5.28 11.50
CA SER A 29 -49.98 -5.97 10.79
C SER A 29 -50.68 -5.00 9.84
N SER A 30 -50.31 -5.01 8.56
CA SER A 30 -51.22 -4.53 7.50
C SER A 30 -50.91 -5.17 6.15
N LEU A 31 -51.43 -6.39 5.98
CA LEU A 31 -51.65 -6.98 4.67
C LEU A 31 -52.93 -6.40 4.06
N SER A 32 -52.80 -5.56 3.03
CA SER A 32 -53.73 -5.58 1.89
C SER A 32 -53.26 -4.61 0.81
N ASN A 33 -52.75 -5.14 -0.31
CA ASN A 33 -53.19 -4.80 -1.66
C ASN A 33 -52.41 -5.67 -2.65
N VAL A 34 -53.02 -6.79 -3.03
CA VAL A 34 -52.57 -7.63 -4.14
C VAL A 34 -52.81 -6.84 -5.43
N ALA A 35 -51.79 -6.12 -5.88
CA ALA A 35 -51.75 -5.61 -7.24
C ALA A 35 -51.55 -6.81 -8.18
N THR A 36 -52.51 -6.99 -9.07
CA THR A 36 -52.57 -7.99 -10.12
C THR A 36 -51.24 -8.09 -10.87
N MET A 37 -50.61 -9.28 -10.81
CA MET A 37 -49.43 -9.59 -11.63
C MET A 37 -49.85 -9.73 -13.09
N ASP A 38 -49.52 -8.72 -13.89
CA ASP A 38 -49.50 -8.83 -15.35
C ASP A 38 -48.31 -9.71 -15.78
N LYS A 39 -48.63 -10.91 -16.24
CA LYS A 39 -47.69 -11.82 -16.88
C LYS A 39 -47.54 -11.42 -18.35
N THR A 40 -46.61 -10.53 -18.69
CA THR A 40 -46.00 -10.56 -20.05
C THR A 40 -44.76 -9.66 -20.16
N THR A 41 -43.56 -10.26 -20.09
CA THR A 41 -42.43 -10.09 -21.03
C THR A 41 -41.16 -10.66 -20.39
N PRO A 42 -40.40 -11.54 -21.07
CA PRO A 42 -39.04 -11.84 -20.64
C PRO A 42 -38.24 -10.54 -20.72
N ARG A 43 -37.93 -9.92 -19.58
CA ARG A 43 -36.96 -8.82 -19.56
C ARG A 43 -35.62 -9.42 -19.95
N THR A 44 -35.22 -9.25 -21.20
CA THR A 44 -33.83 -9.43 -21.63
C THR A 44 -32.97 -8.63 -20.64
N PRO A 45 -31.94 -9.21 -20.03
CA PRO A 45 -31.09 -8.47 -19.10
C PRO A 45 -30.60 -7.22 -19.82
N GLU A 46 -30.95 -6.06 -19.26
CA GLU A 46 -30.56 -4.77 -19.80
C GLU A 46 -29.04 -4.75 -19.88
N LYS A 47 -28.49 -4.48 -21.05
CA LYS A 47 -27.05 -4.62 -21.30
C LYS A 47 -26.32 -3.50 -20.53
N THR A 48 -25.89 -3.80 -19.31
CA THR A 48 -25.18 -2.84 -18.46
C THR A 48 -23.76 -2.62 -18.98
N GLU A 49 -23.33 -1.37 -19.07
CA GLU A 49 -21.95 -1.00 -19.42
C GLU A 49 -21.04 -0.99 -18.19
N LYS A 50 -19.73 -1.19 -18.40
CA LYS A 50 -18.74 -1.01 -17.34
C LYS A 50 -18.61 0.47 -16.96
N ARG A 51 -18.24 0.69 -15.70
CA ARG A 51 -17.85 2.00 -15.18
C ARG A 51 -16.72 2.64 -16.00
N LYS A 52 -16.66 3.98 -16.03
CA LYS A 52 -15.61 4.75 -16.75
C LYS A 52 -14.57 5.40 -15.83
N ASP A 53 -14.90 5.61 -14.56
CA ASP A 53 -14.08 6.24 -13.50
C ASP A 53 -13.27 5.23 -12.65
N TYR A 54 -12.99 4.03 -13.17
CA TYR A 54 -12.10 3.09 -12.49
C TYR A 54 -10.63 3.47 -12.69
N LEU A 55 -9.79 3.20 -11.69
CA LEU A 55 -8.35 3.45 -11.77
C LEU A 55 -7.69 2.63 -12.86
N SER A 56 -6.78 3.25 -13.62
CA SER A 56 -5.88 2.50 -14.50
C SER A 56 -4.84 1.73 -13.68
N TRP A 57 -4.18 0.76 -14.32
CA TRP A 57 -3.14 -0.03 -13.68
C TRP A 57 -1.99 0.81 -13.12
N ASP A 58 -1.47 1.76 -13.90
CA ASP A 58 -0.36 2.61 -13.44
C ASP A 58 -0.78 3.47 -12.23
N GLU A 59 -2.01 4.01 -12.23
CA GLU A 59 -2.55 4.76 -11.10
C GLU A 59 -2.69 3.88 -9.87
N TYR A 60 -3.22 2.66 -10.02
CA TYR A 60 -3.35 1.70 -8.94
C TYR A 60 -2.00 1.31 -8.34
N PHE A 61 -1.01 0.91 -9.16
CA PHE A 61 0.28 0.47 -8.63
C PHE A 61 1.10 1.61 -8.04
N MET A 62 1.03 2.81 -8.62
CA MET A 62 1.63 3.98 -7.99
C MET A 62 0.92 4.31 -6.66
N ALA A 63 -0.42 4.24 -6.61
CA ALA A 63 -1.17 4.44 -5.37
C ALA A 63 -0.78 3.41 -4.30
N VAL A 64 -0.57 2.14 -4.65
CA VAL A 64 -0.05 1.13 -3.73
C VAL A 64 1.34 1.52 -3.21
N ALA A 65 2.24 2.02 -4.05
CA ALA A 65 3.54 2.51 -3.60
C ALA A 65 3.40 3.67 -2.60
N PHE A 66 2.53 4.65 -2.85
CA PHE A 66 2.26 5.75 -1.92
C PHE A 66 1.59 5.29 -0.63
N LEU A 67 0.61 4.39 -0.70
CA LEU A 67 -0.04 3.81 0.48
C LEU A 67 0.97 3.03 1.33
N SER A 68 1.87 2.30 0.70
CA SER A 68 2.95 1.58 1.38
C SER A 68 3.93 2.52 2.07
N ALA A 69 4.20 3.68 1.49
CA ALA A 69 5.05 4.70 2.11
C ALA A 69 4.51 5.13 3.50
N GLN A 70 3.18 5.15 3.70
CA GLN A 70 2.54 5.49 4.98
C GLN A 70 2.85 4.49 6.12
N ARG A 71 3.49 3.36 5.82
CA ARG A 71 3.99 2.41 6.83
C ARG A 71 5.38 2.77 7.36
N SER A 72 6.12 3.65 6.68
CA SER A 72 7.43 4.13 7.13
C SER A 72 7.31 4.93 8.42
N LYS A 73 8.24 4.69 9.35
CA LYS A 73 8.37 5.46 10.60
C LYS A 73 9.38 6.61 10.50
N ASP A 74 10.03 6.78 9.34
CA ASP A 74 10.98 7.86 9.12
C ASP A 74 10.24 9.22 9.20
N PRO A 75 10.60 10.12 10.13
CA PRO A 75 9.89 11.39 10.30
C PRO A 75 10.20 12.40 9.19
N SER A 76 11.28 12.19 8.42
CA SER A 76 11.73 13.14 7.39
C SER A 76 11.23 12.79 5.99
N SER A 77 11.19 11.51 5.66
CA SER A 77 10.92 11.05 4.30
C SER A 77 10.24 9.70 4.29
N GLN A 78 9.06 9.62 3.68
CA GLN A 78 8.33 8.38 3.49
C GLN A 78 8.33 8.04 2.00
N VAL A 79 8.96 6.92 1.64
CA VAL A 79 9.04 6.41 0.29
C VAL A 79 8.51 4.99 0.30
N GLY A 80 7.71 4.66 -0.70
CA GLY A 80 7.23 3.31 -0.93
C GLY A 80 7.50 2.84 -2.35
N ALA A 81 7.51 1.53 -2.52
CA ALA A 81 7.76 0.85 -3.77
C ALA A 81 6.86 -0.38 -3.93
N CYS A 82 6.46 -0.66 -5.16
CA CYS A 82 5.59 -1.78 -5.55
C CYS A 82 6.17 -2.46 -6.79
N VAL A 83 6.50 -3.75 -6.69
CA VAL A 83 7.00 -4.57 -7.81
C VAL A 83 5.85 -5.35 -8.40
N VAL A 84 5.71 -5.28 -9.72
CA VAL A 84 4.59 -5.84 -10.48
C VAL A 84 5.11 -6.69 -11.63
N ASN A 85 4.55 -7.87 -11.79
CA ASN A 85 4.92 -8.78 -12.87
C ASN A 85 4.18 -8.47 -14.20
N PRO A 86 4.55 -9.11 -15.33
CA PRO A 86 3.89 -8.88 -16.62
C PRO A 86 2.37 -9.15 -16.62
N GLU A 87 1.90 -10.07 -15.78
CA GLU A 87 0.48 -10.39 -15.60
C GLU A 87 -0.26 -9.41 -14.65
N LYS A 88 0.35 -8.27 -14.31
CA LYS A 88 -0.22 -7.22 -13.46
C LYS A 88 -0.53 -7.70 -12.02
N LYS A 89 0.27 -8.62 -11.52
CA LYS A 89 0.23 -9.09 -10.12
C LYS A 89 1.32 -8.39 -9.31
N ILE A 90 0.97 -7.92 -8.12
CA ILE A 90 1.93 -7.39 -7.17
C ILE A 90 2.71 -8.56 -6.60
N VAL A 91 4.03 -8.52 -6.78
CA VAL A 91 4.95 -9.59 -6.34
C VAL A 91 5.92 -9.13 -5.26
N GLY A 92 5.92 -7.85 -4.91
CA GLY A 92 6.71 -7.29 -3.82
C GLY A 92 6.27 -5.87 -3.45
N ILE A 93 6.29 -5.55 -2.17
CA ILE A 93 5.96 -4.22 -1.63
C ILE A 93 7.03 -3.85 -0.61
N GLY A 94 7.43 -2.58 -0.60
CA GLY A 94 8.40 -2.07 0.37
C GLY A 94 8.17 -0.60 0.70
N TYR A 95 8.69 -0.21 1.86
CA TYR A 95 8.82 1.18 2.31
C TYR A 95 10.15 1.33 3.03
N ASN A 96 10.65 2.56 3.20
CA ASN A 96 11.90 2.77 3.91
C ASN A 96 11.75 2.57 5.43
N GLY A 97 12.68 1.85 6.05
CA GLY A 97 12.61 1.43 7.45
C GLY A 97 13.93 0.82 7.95
N MET A 98 14.06 0.58 9.25
CA MET A 98 15.20 -0.17 9.79
C MET A 98 15.14 -1.66 9.40
N PRO A 99 16.26 -2.40 9.46
CA PRO A 99 16.29 -3.82 9.12
C PRO A 99 15.40 -4.66 10.05
N ASN A 100 15.02 -5.86 9.57
CA ASN A 100 14.22 -6.80 10.37
C ASN A 100 14.92 -7.14 11.69
N GLY A 101 14.20 -6.99 12.81
CA GLY A 101 14.72 -7.25 14.15
C GLY A 101 15.50 -6.08 14.77
N CYS A 102 15.68 -4.97 14.05
CA CYS A 102 16.26 -3.75 14.58
C CYS A 102 15.13 -2.78 14.94
N SER A 103 15.06 -2.34 16.21
CA SER A 103 14.00 -1.45 16.67
C SER A 103 14.15 -0.03 16.09
N ASP A 104 13.06 0.48 15.50
CA ASP A 104 12.97 1.89 15.07
C ASP A 104 12.98 2.88 16.25
N ASP A 105 12.80 2.39 17.49
CA ASP A 105 12.84 3.20 18.71
C ASP A 105 14.26 3.27 19.31
N GLU A 106 15.15 2.36 18.91
CA GLU A 106 16.55 2.31 19.39
C GLU A 106 17.53 2.94 18.39
N LEU A 107 17.28 2.79 17.09
CA LEU A 107 18.13 3.34 16.04
C LEU A 107 17.78 4.80 15.71
N PRO A 108 18.77 5.63 15.36
CA PRO A 108 18.56 7.06 15.14
C PRO A 108 17.82 7.33 13.81
N TRP A 109 16.86 8.25 13.86
CA TRP A 109 16.22 8.83 12.67
C TRP A 109 16.84 10.17 12.22
N ALA A 110 17.81 10.67 12.98
CA ALA A 110 18.44 11.96 12.71
C ALA A 110 19.17 11.96 11.36
N ARG A 111 19.14 13.11 10.68
CA ARG A 111 19.84 13.32 9.40
C ARG A 111 21.23 13.95 9.56
N HIS A 112 21.49 14.54 10.72
CA HIS A 112 22.71 15.26 11.02
C HIS A 112 23.10 14.98 12.46
N ALA A 113 24.35 14.61 12.68
CA ALA A 113 24.98 14.41 13.97
C ALA A 113 26.50 14.58 13.80
N GLU A 114 27.24 14.70 14.90
CA GLU A 114 28.70 14.77 14.86
C GLU A 114 29.33 13.45 14.40
N ASN A 115 28.74 12.32 14.80
CA ASN A 115 29.11 10.99 14.38
C ASN A 115 28.09 10.43 13.38
N GLU A 116 28.56 9.84 12.28
CA GLU A 116 27.69 9.24 11.27
C GLU A 116 26.81 8.10 11.82
N LEU A 117 27.31 7.38 12.83
CA LEU A 117 26.58 6.31 13.52
C LEU A 117 25.37 6.83 14.33
N ASP A 118 25.30 8.13 14.60
CA ASP A 118 24.16 8.76 15.26
C ASP A 118 23.13 9.28 14.23
N THR A 119 23.31 8.94 12.94
CA THR A 119 22.38 9.27 11.85
C THR A 119 21.68 8.04 11.31
N LYS A 120 20.58 8.22 10.60
CA LYS A 120 19.83 7.10 9.99
C LYS A 120 20.55 6.40 8.85
N TYR A 121 21.51 7.06 8.18
CA TYR A 121 22.02 6.63 6.88
C TYR A 121 22.74 5.27 6.87
N PRO A 122 23.49 4.88 7.92
CA PRO A 122 24.11 3.55 7.97
C PRO A 122 23.10 2.40 8.13
N TYR A 123 21.90 2.69 8.64
CA TYR A 123 20.95 1.68 9.09
C TYR A 123 19.71 1.56 8.20
N VAL A 124 19.23 2.67 7.66
CA VAL A 124 17.96 2.72 6.94
C VAL A 124 18.03 1.91 5.65
N CYS A 125 17.07 1.00 5.50
CA CYS A 125 16.83 0.27 4.26
C CYS A 125 15.84 1.07 3.40
N HIS A 126 16.17 1.26 2.12
CA HIS A 126 15.31 1.97 1.17
C HIS A 126 14.10 1.12 0.75
N ALA A 127 13.07 1.79 0.22
CA ALA A 127 11.82 1.15 -0.19
C ALA A 127 12.03 0.11 -1.29
N GLU A 128 12.88 0.41 -2.28
CA GLU A 128 13.18 -0.46 -3.40
C GLU A 128 13.90 -1.74 -2.96
N LEU A 129 14.86 -1.61 -2.04
CA LEU A 129 15.54 -2.72 -1.41
C LEU A 129 14.52 -3.63 -0.71
N ASN A 130 13.68 -3.04 0.15
CA ASN A 130 12.68 -3.79 0.90
C ASN A 130 11.65 -4.44 -0.04
N ALA A 131 11.23 -3.80 -1.12
CA ALA A 131 10.29 -4.38 -2.08
C ALA A 131 10.87 -5.59 -2.83
N ILE A 132 12.18 -5.57 -3.14
CA ILE A 132 12.90 -6.68 -3.78
C ILE A 132 13.10 -7.85 -2.80
N LEU A 133 13.38 -7.56 -1.53
CA LEU A 133 13.58 -8.59 -0.50
C LEU A 133 12.27 -9.21 -0.04
N ASN A 134 11.19 -8.43 0.05
CA ASN A 134 9.86 -8.89 0.49
C ASN A 134 9.05 -9.57 -0.61
N LYS A 135 9.69 -10.00 -1.71
CA LYS A 135 8.98 -10.63 -2.82
C LYS A 135 8.32 -11.95 -2.40
N ASN A 136 7.13 -12.22 -2.92
CA ASN A 136 6.40 -13.47 -2.73
C ASN A 136 6.57 -14.43 -3.93
N SER A 137 7.59 -14.19 -4.76
CA SER A 137 7.92 -14.95 -5.96
C SER A 137 9.36 -15.45 -5.89
N ALA A 138 9.65 -16.57 -6.57
CA ALA A 138 11.00 -17.14 -6.65
C ALA A 138 12.01 -16.14 -7.22
N ASP A 139 11.59 -15.37 -8.23
CA ASP A 139 12.30 -14.22 -8.73
C ASP A 139 11.34 -13.12 -9.21
N ILE A 140 11.90 -11.97 -9.58
CA ILE A 140 11.18 -10.80 -10.10
C ILE A 140 11.80 -10.35 -11.44
N LYS A 141 12.35 -11.31 -12.20
CA LYS A 141 12.92 -11.02 -13.52
C LYS A 141 11.80 -10.57 -14.46
N GLY A 142 12.06 -9.55 -15.27
CA GLY A 142 11.05 -9.00 -16.18
C GLY A 142 10.00 -8.12 -15.52
N CYS A 143 10.03 -7.94 -14.19
CA CYS A 143 9.05 -7.11 -13.49
C CYS A 143 9.33 -5.61 -13.64
N THR A 144 8.29 -4.82 -13.38
CA THR A 144 8.33 -3.36 -13.27
C THR A 144 8.26 -2.96 -11.81
N ILE A 145 9.06 -1.98 -11.38
CA ILE A 145 8.95 -1.35 -10.05
C ILE A 145 8.34 0.04 -10.16
N TYR A 146 7.28 0.27 -9.39
CA TYR A 146 6.68 1.59 -9.16
C TYR A 146 7.26 2.14 -7.86
N VAL A 147 7.75 3.38 -7.87
CA VAL A 147 8.39 3.99 -6.70
C VAL A 147 8.04 5.47 -6.57
N ALA A 148 7.83 5.95 -5.34
CA ALA A 148 7.45 7.35 -5.11
C ALA A 148 8.58 8.36 -5.47
N LEU A 149 9.85 7.94 -5.38
CA LEU A 149 11.03 8.75 -5.64
C LEU A 149 12.02 8.01 -6.55
N PHE A 150 12.67 8.70 -7.48
CA PHE A 150 13.66 8.12 -8.37
C PHE A 150 14.77 7.39 -7.59
N PRO A 151 15.12 6.14 -7.94
CA PRO A 151 16.00 5.32 -7.13
C PRO A 151 17.43 5.85 -7.06
N CYS A 152 18.08 5.69 -5.91
CA CYS A 152 19.51 5.98 -5.80
C CYS A 152 20.34 4.94 -6.57
N ASN A 153 21.65 5.19 -6.71
CA ASN A 153 22.56 4.27 -7.40
C ASN A 153 22.63 2.88 -6.73
N GLU A 154 22.58 2.79 -5.40
CA GLU A 154 22.59 1.50 -4.69
C GLU A 154 21.31 0.69 -4.96
N CYS A 155 20.14 1.34 -4.90
CA CYS A 155 18.88 0.70 -5.27
C CYS A 155 18.86 0.29 -6.75
N SER A 156 19.47 1.09 -7.62
CA SER A 156 19.59 0.76 -9.05
C SER A 156 20.43 -0.48 -9.29
N LYS A 157 21.53 -0.68 -8.54
CA LYS A 157 22.29 -1.94 -8.59
C LYS A 157 21.41 -3.13 -8.24
N LEU A 158 20.59 -3.01 -7.18
CA LEU A 158 19.66 -4.07 -6.77
C LEU A 158 18.59 -4.35 -7.84
N ILE A 159 18.00 -3.30 -8.41
CA ILE A 159 17.01 -3.39 -9.49
C ILE A 159 17.59 -4.15 -10.69
N ILE A 160 18.81 -3.80 -11.11
CA ILE A 160 19.51 -4.46 -12.22
C ILE A 160 19.79 -5.93 -11.90
N GLN A 161 20.40 -6.20 -10.74
CA GLN A 161 20.82 -7.56 -10.36
C GLN A 161 19.63 -8.49 -10.08
N ALA A 162 18.50 -7.95 -9.62
CA ALA A 162 17.25 -8.69 -9.45
C ALA A 162 16.55 -9.00 -10.78
N GLY A 163 16.96 -8.36 -11.87
CA GLY A 163 16.49 -8.63 -13.22
C GLY A 163 15.18 -7.93 -13.61
N LEU A 164 14.81 -6.86 -12.90
CA LEU A 164 13.69 -6.00 -13.32
C LEU A 164 13.98 -5.39 -14.70
N LYS A 165 12.94 -4.86 -15.37
CA LYS A 165 13.08 -4.27 -16.71
C LYS A 165 12.61 -2.84 -16.83
N GLU A 166 11.79 -2.37 -15.90
CA GLU A 166 11.25 -1.00 -15.94
C GLU A 166 11.17 -0.40 -14.53
N VAL A 167 11.51 0.88 -14.42
CA VAL A 167 11.29 1.73 -13.23
C VAL A 167 10.29 2.83 -13.58
N ILE A 168 9.15 2.84 -12.90
CA ILE A 168 8.17 3.93 -13.00
C ILE A 168 8.23 4.73 -11.70
N PHE A 169 8.64 6.00 -11.78
CA PHE A 169 8.83 6.84 -10.60
C PHE A 169 7.89 8.05 -10.62
N TYR A 170 7.45 8.51 -9.45
CA TYR A 170 6.65 9.73 -9.37
C TYR A 170 7.51 11.00 -9.35
N SER A 171 8.42 11.12 -8.38
CA SER A 171 9.26 12.30 -8.20
C SER A 171 10.70 12.06 -8.65
N ASP A 172 11.31 13.04 -9.31
CA ASP A 172 12.75 13.10 -9.61
C ASP A 172 13.37 14.38 -9.05
N LYS A 173 12.95 14.78 -7.84
CA LYS A 173 13.36 16.04 -7.20
C LYS A 173 14.87 16.15 -6.92
N TYR A 174 15.60 15.04 -7.00
CA TYR A 174 17.05 14.98 -6.80
C TYR A 174 17.80 14.66 -8.10
N HIS A 175 17.21 14.97 -9.26
CA HIS A 175 17.75 14.65 -10.57
C HIS A 175 19.26 14.89 -10.66
N ASP A 176 19.72 16.11 -10.38
CA ASP A 176 21.13 16.50 -10.57
C ASP A 176 22.10 15.99 -9.48
N GLN A 177 21.63 15.23 -8.50
CA GLN A 177 22.52 14.68 -7.47
C GLN A 177 23.39 13.53 -8.02
N PRO A 178 24.65 13.39 -7.56
CA PRO A 178 25.57 12.36 -8.06
C PRO A 178 25.03 10.93 -8.00
N ASN A 179 24.28 10.59 -6.95
CA ASN A 179 23.62 9.29 -6.79
C ASN A 179 22.55 9.03 -7.88
N CYS A 180 21.72 10.02 -8.22
CA CYS A 180 20.71 9.90 -9.27
C CYS A 180 21.32 9.92 -10.68
N MET A 181 22.38 10.70 -10.91
CA MET A 181 23.15 10.65 -12.15
C MET A 181 23.82 9.27 -12.36
N ALA A 182 24.45 8.72 -11.32
CA ALA A 182 25.03 7.38 -11.35
C ALA A 182 23.94 6.31 -11.56
N SER A 183 22.78 6.44 -10.90
CA SER A 183 21.62 5.58 -11.13
C SER A 183 21.22 5.55 -12.60
N ARG A 184 20.98 6.70 -13.24
CA ARG A 184 20.60 6.76 -14.66
C ARG A 184 21.66 6.15 -15.58
N LYS A 185 22.95 6.37 -15.29
CA LYS A 185 24.05 5.74 -16.02
C LYS A 185 23.99 4.21 -15.91
N LEU A 186 23.81 3.67 -14.70
CA LEU A 186 23.71 2.23 -14.45
C LEU A 186 22.47 1.63 -15.14
N LEU A 187 21.30 2.23 -14.97
CA LEU A 187 20.05 1.77 -15.59
C LEU A 187 20.15 1.79 -17.12
N GLY A 188 20.72 2.85 -17.69
CA GLY A 188 20.95 2.97 -19.14
C GLY A 188 21.92 1.90 -19.67
N MET A 189 23.04 1.66 -18.99
CA MET A 189 24.01 0.62 -19.37
C MET A 189 23.42 -0.80 -19.29
N ALA A 190 22.54 -1.05 -18.32
CA ALA A 190 21.89 -2.35 -18.13
C ALA A 190 20.63 -2.54 -19.00
N GLY A 191 20.23 -1.53 -19.78
CA GLY A 191 19.02 -1.58 -20.61
C GLY A 191 17.72 -1.63 -19.80
N ILE A 192 17.70 -1.02 -18.61
CA ILE A 192 16.49 -0.86 -17.79
C ILE A 192 15.79 0.42 -18.24
N THR A 193 14.53 0.31 -18.66
CA THR A 193 13.74 1.48 -19.00
C THR A 193 13.31 2.21 -17.72
N TYR A 194 13.21 3.54 -17.78
CA TYR A 194 12.62 4.31 -16.70
C TYR A 194 11.82 5.47 -17.24
N ARG A 195 10.70 5.78 -16.57
CA ARG A 195 9.83 6.90 -16.95
C ARG A 195 9.14 7.51 -15.74
N GLN A 196 8.91 8.81 -15.82
CA GLN A 196 8.13 9.51 -14.82
C GLN A 196 6.64 9.17 -15.00
N PHE A 197 5.98 8.80 -13.91
CA PHE A 197 4.55 8.63 -13.86
C PHE A 197 3.84 9.98 -13.95
N LYS A 198 2.83 10.05 -14.83
CA LYS A 198 1.97 11.22 -15.00
C LYS A 198 0.57 10.85 -14.53
N PRO A 199 0.16 11.27 -13.31
CA PRO A 199 -1.17 10.94 -12.80
C PRO A 199 -2.26 11.63 -13.61
N LYS A 200 -3.44 10.99 -13.77
CA LYS A 200 -4.61 11.67 -14.34
C LYS A 200 -5.38 12.47 -13.29
N ALA A 201 -5.27 12.08 -12.02
CA ALA A 201 -5.83 12.77 -10.86
C ALA A 201 -4.73 13.00 -9.82
N SER A 202 -4.72 14.17 -9.19
CA SER A 202 -3.74 14.53 -8.15
C SER A 202 -3.89 13.72 -6.86
N GLU A 203 -5.08 13.15 -6.62
CA GLU A 203 -5.42 12.45 -5.39
C GLU A 203 -6.28 11.20 -5.67
N ILE A 204 -6.14 10.20 -4.80
CA ILE A 204 -7.00 9.03 -4.70
C ILE A 204 -7.40 8.89 -3.24
N VAL A 205 -8.71 8.90 -2.97
CA VAL A 205 -9.27 8.79 -1.61
C VAL A 205 -9.66 7.34 -1.33
N ILE A 206 -9.19 6.79 -0.21
CA ILE A 206 -9.64 5.51 0.32
C ILE A 206 -10.63 5.79 1.45
N ASP A 207 -11.92 5.70 1.13
CA ASP A 207 -13.01 5.88 2.09
C ASP A 207 -13.57 4.52 2.51
N PHE A 208 -13.35 4.15 3.79
CA PHE A 208 -13.84 2.88 4.34
C PHE A 208 -15.38 2.83 4.44
N THR A 209 -16.06 3.97 4.47
CA THR A 209 -17.54 4.04 4.54
C THR A 209 -18.22 3.94 3.19
N SER A 210 -17.46 4.02 2.09
CA SER A 210 -17.99 3.99 0.71
C SER A 210 -18.74 2.70 0.35
N ILE A 211 -18.54 1.63 1.11
CA ILE A 211 -19.23 0.35 0.92
C ILE A 211 -20.65 0.34 1.50
N ASP A 212 -20.93 1.20 2.50
CA ASP A 212 -22.20 1.23 3.22
C ASP A 212 -23.27 2.05 2.47
N GLY A 213 -22.86 2.88 1.51
CA GLY A 213 -23.73 3.68 0.67
C GLY A 213 -24.11 3.00 -0.66
N PRO A 214 -25.16 3.48 -1.35
CA PRO A 214 -25.31 3.16 -2.77
C PRO A 214 -24.05 3.61 -3.53
N PRO A 215 -23.63 2.92 -4.60
CA PRO A 215 -22.39 3.24 -5.31
C PRO A 215 -22.35 4.72 -5.70
N SER A 216 -21.60 5.52 -4.95
CA SER A 216 -21.41 6.92 -5.23
C SER A 216 -20.36 7.07 -6.32
N ASN A 217 -20.65 7.84 -7.36
CA ASN A 217 -19.61 8.26 -8.29
C ASN A 217 -18.55 9.04 -7.49
N PRO A 218 -17.28 8.63 -7.50
CA PRO A 218 -16.23 9.42 -6.87
C PRO A 218 -16.18 10.77 -7.58
N THR A 219 -16.51 11.83 -6.85
CA THR A 219 -16.23 13.20 -7.29
C THR A 219 -14.72 13.35 -7.41
N LEU A 220 -14.21 13.28 -8.63
CA LEU A 220 -12.87 13.76 -8.94
C LEU A 220 -12.85 15.27 -8.67
N SER A 221 -12.38 15.66 -7.49
CA SER A 221 -12.07 17.06 -7.20
C SER A 221 -10.85 17.44 -8.05
N VAL A 222 -11.11 18.03 -9.21
CA VAL A 222 -10.06 18.70 -9.98
C VAL A 222 -9.76 20.01 -9.26
N SER A 223 -8.74 20.01 -8.41
CA SER A 223 -8.15 21.26 -7.94
C SER A 223 -7.43 21.92 -9.12
N SER A 224 -8.03 22.97 -9.69
CA SER A 224 -7.38 23.85 -10.67
C SER A 224 -6.18 24.59 -10.05
N PRO A 225 -5.16 24.94 -10.85
CA PRO A 225 -3.87 25.47 -10.38
C PRO A 225 -3.98 26.84 -9.69
#